data_AF-E2A331-F1
#
_entry.id   AF-E2A331-F1
#
_cell.length_a   1.000
_cell.length_b   1.000
_cell.length_c   1.000
_cell.angle_alpha   90.00
_cell.angle_beta   90.00
_cell.angle_gamma   90.00
#
_symmetry.space_group_name_H-M   'P 1'
#
loop_
_entity.id
_entity.type
_entity.pdbx_description
1 polymer ?
#
loop_
_entity_poly.entity_id
_entity_poly.type
_entity_poly.pdbx_seq_one_letter_code
_entity_poly.pdbx_strand_id
1 'polypeptide(L)' 'RTIVESARTMIHSKRMDKKFWAEAVNSAVHVLNRTGTSTVPNKTPYELWYNKRAKMDHLRIFGSEVFV' A
#
# COMPACT_ATOMS: atom_id res chain seq x y z
N ARG A 1 -2.08 13.86 -2.05
CA ARG A 1 -0.62 13.99 -2.29
C ARG A 1 0.14 12.71 -2.00
N THR A 2 0.01 12.14 -0.79
CA THR A 2 0.73 10.93 -0.32
C THR A 2 0.64 9.71 -1.23
N ILE A 3 -0.53 9.40 -1.80
CA ILE A 3 -0.72 8.20 -2.64
C ILE A 3 0.13 8.26 -3.91
N VAL A 4 0.05 9.38 -4.64
CA VAL A 4 0.77 9.56 -5.92
C VAL A 4 2.28 9.56 -5.71
N GLU A 5 2.75 10.20 -4.64
CA GLU A 5 4.17 10.19 -4.27
C GLU A 5 4.62 8.77 -3.88
N SER A 6 3.82 8.04 -3.11
CA SER A 6 4.12 6.65 -2.72
C SER A 6 4.19 5.72 -3.94
N ALA A 7 3.20 5.79 -4.82
CA ALA A 7 3.16 4.99 -6.05
C ALA A 7 4.35 5.29 -6.97
N ARG A 8 4.68 6.57 -7.15
CA ARG A 8 5.86 7.00 -7.91
C ARG A 8 7.15 6.45 -7.31
N THR A 9 7.31 6.52 -5.99
CA THR A 9 8.47 5.93 -5.29
C THR A 9 8.54 4.41 -5.44
N MET A 10 7.40 3.70 -5.37
CA MET A 10 7.35 2.25 -5.57
C MET A 10 7.86 1.84 -6.96
N ILE A 11 7.43 2.53 -8.01
CA ILE A 11 7.87 2.27 -9.39
C ILE A 11 9.35 2.57 -9.56
N HIS A 12 9.82 3.73 -9.10
CA HIS A 12 11.23 4.11 -9.24
C HIS A 12 12.17 3.23 -8.42
N SER A 13 11.79 2.87 -7.20
CA SER A 13 12.62 2.03 -6.32
C SER A 13 12.86 0.63 -6.88
N LYS A 14 11.89 0.09 -7.64
CA LYS A 14 12.00 -1.22 -8.30
C LYS A 14 12.34 -1.15 -9.78
N ARG A 15 12.61 0.05 -10.30
CA ARG A 15 12.87 0.30 -11.74
C ARG A 15 11.80 -0.35 -12.63
N MET A 16 10.55 -0.33 -12.17
CA MET A 16 9.42 -0.90 -12.90
C MET A 16 9.00 0.02 -14.04
N ASP A 17 8.41 -0.57 -15.08
CA ASP A 17 7.80 0.18 -16.17
C ASP A 17 6.55 0.94 -15.68
N LYS A 18 6.30 2.11 -16.26
CA LYS A 18 5.14 2.97 -15.95
C LYS A 18 3.80 2.29 -16.22
N LYS A 19 3.76 1.22 -17.03
CA LYS A 19 2.55 0.41 -17.21
C LYS A 19 2.00 -0.14 -15.90
N PHE A 20 2.85 -0.34 -14.88
CA PHE A 20 2.45 -0.81 -13.55
C PHE A 20 1.93 0.30 -12.62
N TRP A 21 1.58 1.46 -13.17
CA TRP A 21 1.13 2.60 -12.38
C TRP A 21 -0.15 2.30 -11.58
N ALA A 22 -1.12 1.62 -12.19
CA ALA A 22 -2.37 1.28 -11.53
C ALA A 22 -2.13 0.36 -10.32
N GLU A 23 -1.26 -0.63 -10.48
CA GLU A 23 -0.87 -1.59 -9.45
C GLU A 23 -0.06 -0.92 -8.34
N ALA A 24 0.83 0.01 -8.68
CA ALA A 24 1.58 0.79 -7.70
C ALA A 24 0.67 1.67 -6.85
N VAL A 25 -0.31 2.35 -7.48
CA VAL A 25 -1.30 3.16 -6.77
C VAL A 25 -2.17 2.29 -5.87
N ASN A 26 -2.64 1.14 -6.36
CA ASN A 26 -3.46 0.23 -5.56
C ASN A 26 -2.66 -0.31 -4.35
N SER A 27 -1.40 -0.70 -4.56
CA SER A 27 -0.50 -1.15 -3.50
C SER A 27 -0.25 -0.04 -2.46
N ALA A 28 0.00 1.19 -2.92
CA ALA A 28 0.18 2.34 -2.04
C ALA A 28 -1.06 2.62 -1.18
N VAL A 29 -2.25 2.64 -1.77
CA VAL A 29 -3.52 2.82 -1.03
C VAL A 29 -3.74 1.67 -0.05
N HIS A 30 -3.48 0.43 -0.47
CA HIS A 30 -3.67 -0.74 0.37
C HIS A 30 -2.81 -0.70 1.64
N VAL A 31 -1.54 -0.30 1.50
CA VAL A 31 -0.61 -0.13 2.62
C VAL A 31 -1.04 1.06 3.48
N LEU A 32 -1.28 2.23 2.88
CA LEU A 32 -1.67 3.44 3.61
C LEU A 32 -2.96 3.25 4.41
N ASN A 33 -3.92 2.47 3.92
CA ASN A 33 -5.14 2.20 4.68
C ASN A 33 -4.88 1.32 5.92
N ARG A 34 -3.83 0.50 5.91
CA ARG A 34 -3.49 -0.44 7.00
C ARG A 34 -2.41 0.05 7.94
N THR A 35 -1.61 1.03 7.55
CA THR A 35 -0.51 1.57 8.37
C THR A 35 -0.60 3.07 8.60
N GLY A 36 -1.45 3.77 7.83
CA GLY A 36 -1.60 5.20 7.92
C GLY A 36 -2.26 5.63 9.23
N THR A 37 -2.02 6.88 9.59
CA THR A 37 -2.68 7.54 10.71
C THR A 37 -4.15 7.79 10.38
N SER A 38 -5.03 7.48 11.32
CA SER A 38 -6.43 7.89 11.24
C SER A 38 -6.73 9.06 12.18
N THR A 39 -7.97 9.55 12.17
CA THR A 39 -8.46 10.57 13.10
C THR A 39 -8.52 10.08 14.55
N VAL A 40 -8.48 8.76 14.77
CA VAL A 40 -8.53 8.15 16.10
C VAL A 40 -7.12 7.67 16.49
N PRO A 41 -6.62 8.03 17.68
CA PRO A 41 -5.32 7.55 18.16
C PRO A 41 -5.23 6.03 18.16
N ASN A 42 -4.07 5.50 17.75
CA ASN A 42 -3.76 4.06 17.73
C ASN A 42 -4.70 3.19 16.88
N LYS A 43 -5.46 3.78 15.96
CA LYS A 43 -6.26 3.03 14.97
C LYS A 43 -5.87 3.41 13.56
N THR A 44 -5.87 2.43 12.68
CA THR A 44 -5.65 2.61 11.25
C THR A 44 -6.97 2.85 10.52
N PRO A 45 -6.98 3.49 9.33
CA PRO A 45 -8.19 3.66 8.53
C PRO A 45 -8.93 2.33 8.27
N TYR A 46 -8.19 1.25 8.04
CA TYR A 46 -8.72 -0.10 7.87
C TYR A 46 -9.47 -0.58 9.12
N GLU A 47 -8.88 -0.39 10.30
CA GLU A 47 -9.49 -0.78 11.57
C GLU A 47 -10.73 0.05 11.88
N LEU A 48 -10.75 1.33 11.51
CA LEU A 48 -11.96 2.16 11.66
C LEU A 48 -13.08 1.70 10.73
N TRP A 49 -12.77 1.35 9.49
CA TRP A 49 -13.77 1.00 8.49
C TRP A 49 -14.35 -0.40 8.70
N TYR A 50 -13.49 -1.39 8.96
CA TYR A 50 -13.88 -2.80 9.07
C TYR A 50 -14.04 -3.29 10.51
N ASN A 51 -13.75 -2.43 11.50
CA ASN A 51 -13.76 -2.76 12.92
C ASN A 51 -12.94 -4.04 13.25
N LYS A 52 -11.87 -4.27 12.49
CA LYS A 52 -11.02 -5.47 12.55
C LYS A 52 -9.55 -5.08 12.46
N ARG A 53 -8.70 -5.72 13.27
CA ARG A 53 -7.26 -5.53 13.24
C ARG A 53 -6.68 -5.80 11.85
N ALA A 54 -5.84 -4.89 11.35
CA ALA A 54 -5.15 -5.08 10.08
C ALA A 54 -4.12 -6.21 10.21
N LYS A 55 -4.31 -7.31 9.47
CA LYS A 55 -3.27 -8.35 9.32
C LYS A 55 -2.24 -7.88 8.29
N MET A 56 -0.95 -8.11 8.53
CA MET A 56 0.13 -7.69 7.63
C MET A 56 0.92 -8.86 7.02
N ASP A 57 0.68 -10.09 7.48
CA ASP A 57 1.45 -11.29 7.09
C ASP A 57 1.40 -11.61 5.58
N HIS A 58 0.34 -11.14 4.91
CA HIS A 58 0.12 -11.33 3.48
C HIS A 58 0.80 -10.26 2.61
N LEU A 59 1.37 -9.21 3.21
CA LEU A 59 2.05 -8.18 2.45
C LEU A 59 3.32 -8.74 1.81
N ARG A 60 3.58 -8.28 0.59
CA ARG A 60 4.78 -8.60 -0.20
C ARG A 60 5.36 -7.30 -0.72
N ILE A 61 6.66 -7.33 -1.01
CA ILE A 61 7.33 -6.17 -1.59
C ILE A 61 6.78 -5.96 -2.99
N PHE A 62 6.44 -4.71 -3.34
CA PHE A 62 5.99 -4.39 -4.69
C PHE A 62 7.05 -4.81 -5.72
N GLY A 63 6.61 -5.43 -6.83
CA GLY A 63 7.50 -5.99 -7.84
C GLY A 63 8.28 -7.23 -7.41
N SER A 64 7.77 -7.99 -6.42
CA SER A 64 8.32 -9.32 -6.12
C SER A 64 8.06 -10.28 -7.27
N GLU A 65 9.03 -11.16 -7.54
CA GLU A 65 8.88 -12.22 -8.53
C GLU A 65 7.84 -13.24 -8.06
N VAL A 66 7.01 -13.70 -8.99
CA VAL A 66 6.01 -14.74 -8.76
C VAL A 66 6.26 -15.87 -9.75
N PHE A 67 6.14 -17.11 -9.26
CA PHE A 67 6.21 -18.30 -10.10
C PHE A 67 4.79 -18.74 -10.47
N VAL A 68 4.61 -19.17 -11.72
CA VAL A 68 3.36 -19.75 -12.24
C VAL A 68 3.56 -21.25 -12.37
#